data_AF-A0A915YTV5-F1
#
_entry.id   AF-A0A915YTV5-F1
#
_cell.length_a   1.000
_cell.length_b   1.000
_cell.length_c   1.000
_cell.angle_alpha   90.00
_cell.angle_beta   90.00
_cell.angle_gamma   90.00
#
_symmetry.space_group_name_H-M   'P 1'
#
loop_
_entity.id
_entity.type
_entity.pdbx_description
1 polymer ?
#
loop_
_entity_poly.entity_id
_entity_poly.type
_entity_poly.pdbx_seq_one_letter_code
_entity_poly.pdbx_strand_id
1 'polypeptide(L)'
;MLNHSKNTKYFLRFPHLKELDDLKYFGTGIITNYNYNSWKYNRTFFSQAILTPSFANEALNQGHQLFYEMENYWKDIGPDTPTDYSAWMQRFTNDMIIVLTTGKRIYSLPSYFNTISEKKSDVPPASIEDSEAFIKSLRMLILGNAFFIIIPTIIRRYFPFFKQHQDKLLKNRDYFYSKLEQIIENRRKEIEETPLDVSLRHDMLTSFITANTPRDINKTRNVDEEFLRPMTDEEILGSMGDAIAGGTDTTANSLSFIAYYLQHNPEIKEKLQQELYQVLGDDTTRPLA
;
A
#
# COMPACT_ATOMS: atom_id res chain seq x y z
N MET A 1 -5.15 22.30 -26.74
CA MET A 1 -3.72 21.94 -26.85
C MET A 1 -2.93 22.95 -26.06
N LEU A 2 -2.44 22.60 -24.87
CA LEU A 2 -1.53 23.48 -24.13
C LEU A 2 -0.10 23.20 -24.61
N ASN A 3 0.59 24.26 -25.01
CA ASN A 3 1.95 24.23 -25.54
C ASN A 3 2.92 23.82 -24.42
N HIS A 4 3.60 22.67 -24.56
CA HIS A 4 4.58 22.21 -23.57
C HIS A 4 5.85 23.06 -23.67
N SER A 5 6.11 23.88 -22.65
CA SER A 5 7.38 24.57 -22.51
C SER A 5 8.51 23.54 -22.37
N LYS A 6 9.37 23.43 -23.39
CA LYS A 6 10.59 22.60 -23.36
C LYS A 6 11.66 23.09 -22.37
N ASN A 7 11.39 24.21 -21.68
CA ASN A 7 12.36 24.90 -20.82
C ASN A 7 12.06 24.76 -19.32
N THR A 8 11.04 24.00 -18.90
CA THR A 8 10.81 23.78 -17.48
C THR A 8 11.85 22.82 -16.89
N LYS A 9 12.49 23.23 -15.78
CA LYS A 9 13.39 22.37 -14.99
C LYS A 9 12.63 21.46 -14.01
N TYR A 10 11.31 21.61 -13.93
CA TYR A 10 10.46 20.85 -13.03
C TYR A 10 9.87 19.64 -13.73
N PHE A 11 9.80 18.50 -13.04
CA PHE A 11 9.06 17.34 -13.51
C PHE A 11 7.61 17.72 -13.77
N LEU A 12 7.15 17.48 -14.99
CA LEU A 12 5.74 17.62 -15.34
C LEU A 12 4.96 16.51 -14.62
N ARG A 13 3.87 16.89 -13.95
CA ARG A 13 2.91 15.95 -13.35
C ARG A 13 2.23 15.14 -14.47
N PHE A 14 1.64 14.00 -14.11
CA PHE A 14 0.87 13.19 -15.05
C PHE A 14 -0.15 14.09 -15.79
N PRO A 15 -0.16 14.12 -17.14
CA PRO A 15 -1.06 15.01 -17.87
C PRO A 15 -2.52 14.58 -17.67
N HIS A 16 -3.45 15.55 -17.67
CA HIS A 16 -4.86 15.20 -17.77
C HIS A 16 -5.12 14.53 -19.13
N LEU A 17 -5.65 13.31 -19.08
CA LEU A 17 -6.07 12.54 -20.24
C LEU A 17 -7.56 12.28 -20.09
N LYS A 18 -8.39 12.95 -20.91
CA LYS A 18 -9.86 12.82 -20.89
C LYS A 18 -10.31 11.36 -21.04
N GLU A 19 -9.51 10.57 -21.72
CA GLU A 19 -9.70 9.13 -21.94
C GLU A 19 -9.61 8.29 -20.66
N LEU A 20 -9.11 8.87 -19.56
CA LEU A 20 -8.94 8.23 -18.26
C LEU A 20 -9.95 8.72 -17.22
N ASP A 21 -10.80 9.71 -17.54
CA ASP A 21 -11.87 10.19 -16.65
C ASP A 21 -12.83 9.05 -16.28
N ASP A 22 -12.99 8.07 -17.18
CA ASP A 22 -13.78 6.86 -16.95
C ASP A 22 -13.28 6.04 -15.76
N LEU A 23 -12.03 6.23 -15.28
CA LEU A 23 -11.41 5.47 -14.19
C LEU A 23 -11.73 6.00 -12.78
N LYS A 24 -12.68 6.94 -12.65
CA LYS A 24 -13.15 7.52 -11.37
C LYS A 24 -12.01 8.18 -10.60
N TYR A 25 -11.46 7.51 -9.59
CA TYR A 25 -10.42 8.01 -8.70
C TYR A 25 -9.03 8.11 -9.37
N PHE A 26 -8.90 7.75 -10.64
CA PHE A 26 -7.68 8.02 -11.40
C PHE A 26 -7.52 9.52 -11.61
N GLY A 27 -6.36 10.07 -11.23
CA GLY A 27 -6.16 11.52 -11.19
C GLY A 27 -6.51 12.15 -9.85
N THR A 28 -6.99 11.38 -8.87
CA THR A 28 -7.08 11.79 -7.46
C THR A 28 -5.83 11.27 -6.71
N GLY A 29 -5.76 11.47 -5.39
CA GLY A 29 -4.60 11.05 -4.61
C GLY A 29 -3.32 11.83 -4.98
N ILE A 30 -2.22 11.10 -5.21
CA ILE A 30 -0.85 11.62 -5.32
C ILE A 30 -0.12 11.15 -6.58
N ILE A 31 -0.30 9.91 -7.03
CA ILE A 31 0.53 9.32 -8.09
C ILE A 31 0.14 9.95 -9.44
N THR A 32 -1.14 9.95 -9.76
CA THR A 32 -1.67 10.41 -11.07
C THR A 32 -2.33 11.78 -11.01
N ASN A 33 -2.33 12.44 -9.84
CA ASN A 33 -3.00 13.73 -9.64
C ASN A 33 -2.35 14.87 -10.44
N TYR A 34 -3.06 15.31 -11.48
CA TYR A 34 -2.60 16.34 -12.41
C TYR A 34 -2.87 17.77 -11.91
N ASN A 35 -3.82 17.95 -10.98
CA ASN A 35 -4.16 19.24 -10.42
C ASN A 35 -3.15 19.59 -9.32
N TYR A 36 -2.34 20.64 -9.52
CA TYR A 36 -1.26 20.99 -8.61
C TYR A 36 -1.76 21.31 -7.18
N ASN A 37 -2.85 22.07 -7.03
CA ASN A 37 -3.35 22.46 -5.71
C ASN A 37 -3.92 21.25 -4.96
N SER A 38 -4.72 20.42 -5.65
CA SER A 38 -5.23 19.16 -5.09
C SER A 38 -4.08 18.21 -4.72
N TRP A 39 -3.08 18.07 -5.59
CA TRP A 39 -1.91 17.25 -5.31
C TRP A 39 -1.13 17.77 -4.10
N LYS A 40 -0.85 19.07 -4.03
CA LYS A 40 -0.12 19.71 -2.93
C LYS A 40 -0.86 19.47 -1.61
N TYR A 41 -2.18 19.60 -1.62
CA TYR A 41 -3.06 19.29 -0.51
C TYR A 41 -2.92 17.83 -0.06
N ASN A 42 -3.22 16.86 -0.95
CA ASN A 42 -3.15 15.43 -0.63
C ASN A 42 -1.76 14.99 -0.20
N ARG A 43 -0.71 15.49 -0.88
CA ARG A 43 0.68 15.18 -0.57
C ARG A 43 1.08 15.64 0.82
N THR A 44 0.53 16.78 1.28
CA THR A 44 0.83 17.30 2.61
C THR A 44 0.33 16.35 3.70
N PHE A 45 -0.94 15.93 3.65
CA PHE A 45 -1.48 14.99 4.64
C PHE A 45 -0.87 13.61 4.54
N PHE A 46 -0.58 13.13 3.32
CA PHE A 46 0.10 11.86 3.13
C PHE A 46 1.51 11.85 3.71
N SER A 47 2.30 12.89 3.43
CA SER A 47 3.63 13.06 4.03
C SER A 47 3.53 13.20 5.54
N GLN A 48 2.54 13.94 6.06
CA GLN A 48 2.30 14.05 7.48
C GLN A 48 2.05 12.69 8.13
N ALA A 49 1.24 11.83 7.51
CA ALA A 49 0.95 10.49 8.03
C ALA A 49 2.20 9.60 8.11
N ILE A 50 2.99 9.51 7.03
CA ILE A 50 4.13 8.57 6.95
C ILE A 50 5.42 9.06 7.63
N LEU A 51 5.56 10.37 7.84
CA LEU A 51 6.76 10.96 8.45
C LEU A 51 6.63 11.11 9.97
N THR A 52 5.56 10.58 10.58
CA THR A 52 5.43 10.57 12.04
C THR A 52 6.34 9.52 12.68
N PRO A 53 6.91 9.79 13.88
CA PRO A 53 7.61 8.77 14.64
C PRO A 53 6.74 7.55 14.97
N SER A 54 5.42 7.74 15.18
CA SER A 54 4.48 6.66 15.39
C SER A 54 4.39 5.72 14.19
N PHE A 55 4.36 6.27 12.96
CA PHE A 55 4.35 5.44 11.75
C PHE A 55 5.63 4.65 11.60
N ALA A 56 6.79 5.27 11.83
CA ALA A 56 8.09 4.59 11.77
C ALA A 56 8.19 3.45 12.80
N ASN A 57 7.77 3.71 14.05
CA ASN A 57 7.75 2.69 15.10
C ASN A 57 6.79 1.54 14.77
N GLU A 58 5.60 1.86 14.26
CA GLU A 58 4.65 0.83 13.84
C GLU A 58 5.19 0.02 12.66
N ALA A 59 5.88 0.65 11.71
CA ALA A 59 6.52 -0.03 10.59
C ALA A 59 7.61 -1.01 11.04
N LEU A 60 8.41 -0.62 12.05
CA LEU A 60 9.40 -1.52 12.65
C LEU A 60 8.73 -2.68 13.41
N ASN A 61 7.73 -2.38 14.25
CA ASN A 61 7.04 -3.38 15.06
C ASN A 61 6.29 -4.41 14.20
N GLN A 62 5.46 -3.95 13.26
CA GLN A 62 4.72 -4.82 12.36
C GLN A 62 5.66 -5.57 11.42
N GLY A 63 6.73 -4.92 10.95
CA GLY A 63 7.75 -5.56 10.12
C GLY A 63 8.40 -6.73 10.84
N HIS A 64 8.80 -6.54 12.11
CA HIS A 64 9.36 -7.61 12.94
C HIS A 64 8.35 -8.75 13.17
N GLN A 65 7.12 -8.43 13.56
CA GLN A 65 6.08 -9.43 13.83
C GLN A 65 5.74 -10.27 12.59
N LEU A 66 5.52 -9.62 11.44
CA LEU A 66 5.20 -10.29 10.19
C LEU A 66 6.37 -11.11 9.66
N PHE A 67 7.61 -10.64 9.84
CA PHE A 67 8.79 -11.39 9.42
C PHE A 67 9.00 -12.62 10.30
N TYR A 68 8.79 -12.51 11.61
CA TYR A 68 8.85 -13.64 12.54
C TYR A 68 7.76 -14.69 12.24
N GLU A 69 6.53 -14.25 11.93
CA GLU A 69 5.44 -15.12 11.47
C GLU A 69 5.83 -15.89 10.20
N MET A 70 6.36 -15.18 9.19
CA MET A 70 6.85 -15.78 7.94
C MET A 70 8.00 -16.75 8.15
N GLU A 71 8.95 -16.44 9.03
CA GLU A 71 10.07 -17.33 9.36
C GLU A 71 9.56 -18.65 9.97
N ASN A 72 8.55 -18.60 10.84
CA ASN A 72 7.95 -19.81 11.39
C ASN A 72 7.24 -20.64 10.32
N TYR A 73 6.60 -20.01 9.34
CA TYR A 73 6.09 -20.73 8.18
C TYR A 73 7.19 -21.39 7.35
N TRP A 74 8.34 -20.74 7.15
CA TRP A 74 9.50 -21.35 6.50
C TRP A 74 10.05 -22.54 7.28
N LYS A 75 10.09 -22.48 8.62
CA LYS A 75 10.47 -23.62 9.47
C LYS A 75 9.49 -24.78 9.33
N ASP A 76 8.19 -24.49 9.23
CA ASP A 76 7.15 -25.51 9.11
C ASP A 76 7.15 -26.24 7.76
N ILE A 77 7.45 -25.54 6.65
CA ILE A 77 7.56 -26.18 5.32
C ILE A 77 8.90 -26.93 5.13
N GLY A 78 9.92 -26.62 5.95
CA GLY A 78 11.22 -27.27 5.90
C GLY A 78 12.13 -26.81 4.75
N PRO A 79 13.44 -27.10 4.84
CA PRO A 79 14.46 -26.60 3.91
C PRO A 79 14.39 -27.23 2.50
N ASP A 80 13.77 -28.40 2.38
CA ASP A 80 13.71 -29.14 1.11
C ASP A 80 12.57 -28.66 0.19
N THR A 81 11.64 -27.85 0.70
CA THR A 81 10.51 -27.32 -0.07
C THR A 81 10.96 -26.13 -0.93
N PRO A 82 10.96 -26.25 -2.28
CA PRO A 82 11.29 -25.13 -3.15
C PRO A 82 10.37 -23.95 -2.87
N THR A 83 10.96 -22.82 -2.50
CA THR A 83 10.24 -21.65 -2.03
C THR A 83 10.42 -20.48 -2.99
N ASP A 84 9.32 -19.90 -3.46
CA ASP A 84 9.34 -18.67 -4.24
C ASP A 84 9.48 -17.48 -3.29
N TYR A 85 10.72 -17.00 -3.12
CA TYR A 85 11.02 -15.84 -2.28
C TYR A 85 10.27 -14.58 -2.74
N SER A 86 10.08 -14.39 -4.04
CA SER A 86 9.38 -13.21 -4.57
C SER A 86 7.91 -13.22 -4.21
N ALA A 87 7.27 -14.39 -4.24
CA ALA A 87 5.91 -14.56 -3.76
C ALA A 87 5.81 -14.26 -2.27
N TRP A 88 6.73 -14.77 -1.43
CA TRP A 88 6.75 -14.43 0.00
C TRP A 88 6.90 -12.93 0.26
N MET A 89 7.81 -12.25 -0.46
CA MET A 89 7.99 -10.81 -0.31
C MET A 89 6.74 -10.03 -0.72
N GLN A 90 6.04 -10.43 -1.78
CA GLN A 90 4.75 -9.81 -2.13
C GLN A 90 3.73 -9.97 -1.00
N ARG A 91 3.63 -11.18 -0.43
CA ARG A 91 2.67 -11.47 0.65
C ARG A 91 3.00 -10.71 1.94
N PHE A 92 4.28 -10.65 2.28
CA PHE A 92 4.80 -9.85 3.39
C PHE A 92 4.47 -8.37 3.22
N THR A 93 4.79 -7.78 2.06
CA THR A 93 4.52 -6.35 1.82
C THR A 93 3.04 -6.00 1.75
N ASN A 94 2.20 -6.92 1.27
CA ASN A 94 0.75 -6.76 1.29
C ASN A 94 0.21 -6.65 2.72
N ASP A 95 0.60 -7.58 3.60
CA ASP A 95 0.21 -7.50 5.01
C ASP A 95 0.78 -6.23 5.67
N MET A 96 2.03 -5.89 5.37
CA MET A 96 2.74 -4.73 5.92
C MET A 96 2.03 -3.41 5.57
N ILE A 97 1.77 -3.15 4.29
CA ILE A 97 1.17 -1.87 3.90
C ILE A 97 -0.28 -1.76 4.36
N ILE A 98 -1.04 -2.87 4.38
CA ILE A 98 -2.43 -2.81 4.82
C ILE A 98 -2.54 -2.58 6.31
N VAL A 99 -1.68 -3.21 7.13
CA VAL A 99 -1.70 -2.93 8.58
C VAL A 99 -1.26 -1.49 8.86
N LEU A 100 -0.27 -0.95 8.15
CA LEU A 100 0.16 0.44 8.34
C LEU A 100 -0.87 1.47 7.89
N THR A 101 -1.61 1.16 6.84
CA THR A 101 -2.58 2.11 6.27
C THR A 101 -3.93 2.02 6.96
N THR A 102 -4.37 0.83 7.35
CA THR A 102 -5.74 0.58 7.87
C THR A 102 -5.79 0.12 9.32
N GLY A 103 -4.66 -0.26 9.90
CA GLY A 103 -4.56 -0.89 11.22
C GLY A 103 -5.19 -2.29 11.30
N LYS A 104 -5.47 -2.95 10.18
CA LYS A 104 -6.07 -4.29 10.12
C LYS A 104 -5.18 -5.25 9.32
N ARG A 105 -5.22 -6.53 9.69
CA ARG A 105 -4.55 -7.63 8.97
C ARG A 105 -5.41 -8.08 7.80
N ILE A 106 -4.78 -8.40 6.66
CA ILE A 106 -5.44 -9.10 5.55
C ILE A 106 -5.02 -10.55 5.43
N TYR A 107 -4.05 -11.02 6.21
CA TYR A 107 -3.66 -12.44 6.28
C TYR A 107 -3.12 -12.99 4.95
N SER A 108 -2.35 -12.17 4.23
CA SER A 108 -1.73 -12.54 2.96
C SER A 108 -0.64 -13.61 3.13
N LEU A 109 0.18 -13.52 4.18
CA LEU A 109 1.20 -14.53 4.51
C LEU A 109 0.61 -15.93 4.78
N PRO A 110 -0.30 -16.11 5.75
CA PRO A 110 -0.93 -17.41 6.01
C PRO A 110 -1.71 -17.94 4.82
N SER A 111 -2.30 -17.07 3.99
CA SER A 111 -2.94 -17.48 2.74
C SER A 111 -1.97 -18.19 1.81
N TYR A 112 -0.79 -17.61 1.59
CA TYR A 112 0.22 -18.22 0.74
C TYR A 112 0.80 -19.50 1.35
N PHE A 113 1.09 -19.50 2.66
CA PHE A 113 1.50 -20.70 3.39
C PHE A 113 0.53 -21.86 3.15
N ASN A 114 -0.78 -21.61 3.26
CA ASN A 114 -1.83 -22.61 3.04
C ASN A 114 -1.80 -23.21 1.62
N THR A 115 -1.20 -22.54 0.62
CA THR A 115 -1.10 -23.07 -0.74
C THR A 115 0.09 -24.01 -0.95
N ILE A 116 1.14 -23.87 -0.15
CA ILE A 116 2.39 -24.63 -0.34
C ILE A 116 2.67 -25.65 0.77
N SER A 117 2.02 -25.51 1.93
CA SER A 117 2.20 -26.39 3.09
C SER A 117 1.09 -27.44 3.20
N GLU A 118 1.45 -28.63 3.67
CA GLU A 118 0.47 -29.64 4.11
C GLU A 118 -0.27 -29.18 5.37
N LYS A 119 0.45 -28.51 6.29
CA LYS A 119 -0.15 -27.84 7.44
C LYS A 119 -0.90 -26.60 6.99
N LYS A 120 -2.01 -26.28 7.65
CA LYS A 120 -2.77 -25.05 7.44
C LYS A 120 -2.61 -24.14 8.64
N SER A 121 -2.61 -22.84 8.38
CA SER A 121 -2.67 -21.80 9.41
C SER A 121 -4.01 -21.84 10.13
N ASP A 122 -4.03 -21.31 11.36
CA ASP A 122 -5.25 -21.22 12.19
C ASP A 122 -6.19 -20.08 11.76
N VAL A 123 -5.88 -19.40 10.65
CA VAL A 123 -6.69 -18.30 10.13
C VAL A 123 -7.99 -18.84 9.51
N PRO A 124 -9.16 -18.27 9.83
CA PRO A 124 -10.43 -18.73 9.28
C PRO A 124 -10.44 -18.72 7.73
N PRO A 125 -11.00 -19.76 7.07
CA PRO A 125 -11.04 -19.85 5.61
C PRO A 125 -11.64 -18.63 4.93
N ALA A 126 -12.69 -18.03 5.49
CA ALA A 126 -13.30 -16.82 4.95
C ALA A 126 -12.34 -15.63 4.91
N SER A 127 -11.47 -15.49 5.92
CA SER A 127 -10.45 -14.43 5.96
C SER A 127 -9.36 -14.65 4.92
N ILE A 128 -9.00 -15.90 4.64
CA ILE A 128 -8.09 -16.28 3.56
C ILE A 128 -8.69 -15.96 2.18
N GLU A 129 -9.96 -16.32 1.97
CA GLU A 129 -10.68 -16.03 0.72
C GLU A 129 -10.82 -14.52 0.46
N ASP A 130 -11.17 -13.75 1.49
CA ASP A 130 -11.23 -12.29 1.41
C ASP A 130 -9.86 -11.67 1.10
N SER A 131 -8.79 -12.21 1.69
CA SER A 131 -7.40 -11.82 1.40
C SER A 131 -7.05 -11.98 -0.07
N GLU A 132 -7.26 -13.17 -0.62
CA GLU A 132 -6.94 -13.47 -2.01
C GLU A 132 -7.78 -12.64 -2.98
N ALA A 133 -9.07 -12.44 -2.66
CA ALA A 133 -9.93 -11.58 -3.46
C ALA A 133 -9.43 -10.13 -3.49
N PHE A 134 -9.02 -9.59 -2.34
CA PHE A 134 -8.47 -8.25 -2.23
C PHE A 134 -7.16 -8.09 -3.01
N ILE A 135 -6.19 -9.00 -2.81
CA ILE A 135 -4.87 -8.96 -3.45
C ILE A 135 -4.99 -9.10 -4.97
N LYS A 136 -5.81 -10.04 -5.43
CA LYS A 136 -6.12 -10.21 -6.85
C LYS A 136 -6.73 -8.93 -7.43
N SER A 137 -7.64 -8.31 -6.69
CA SER A 137 -8.28 -7.07 -7.14
C SER A 137 -7.31 -5.91 -7.23
N LEU A 138 -6.42 -5.74 -6.23
CA LEU A 138 -5.35 -4.75 -6.23
C LEU A 138 -4.43 -4.92 -7.45
N ARG A 139 -3.96 -6.14 -7.71
CA ARG A 139 -3.09 -6.42 -8.87
C ARG A 139 -3.80 -6.13 -10.19
N MET A 140 -5.08 -6.50 -10.30
CA MET A 140 -5.90 -6.18 -11.47
C MET A 140 -6.12 -4.67 -11.64
N LEU A 141 -6.20 -3.90 -10.55
CA LEU A 141 -6.31 -2.44 -10.60
C LEU A 141 -5.02 -1.82 -11.14
N ILE A 142 -3.86 -2.20 -10.59
CA ILE A 142 -2.55 -1.66 -10.98
C ILE A 142 -2.27 -1.95 -12.47
N LEU A 143 -2.39 -3.22 -12.88
CA LEU A 143 -2.19 -3.62 -14.27
C LEU A 143 -3.27 -3.05 -15.19
N GLY A 144 -4.50 -2.91 -14.68
CA GLY A 144 -5.60 -2.29 -15.39
C GLY A 144 -5.30 -0.84 -15.75
N ASN A 145 -4.84 -0.04 -14.79
CA ASN A 145 -4.47 1.35 -15.02
C ASN A 145 -3.39 1.47 -16.12
N ALA A 146 -2.37 0.61 -16.11
CA ALA A 146 -1.37 0.56 -17.18
C ALA A 146 -2.01 0.26 -18.56
N PHE A 147 -2.96 -0.68 -18.62
CA PHE A 147 -3.72 -0.97 -19.84
C PHE A 147 -4.47 0.25 -20.37
N PHE A 148 -5.14 1.03 -19.52
CA PHE A 148 -5.87 2.23 -19.94
C PHE A 148 -4.95 3.35 -20.44
N ILE A 149 -3.75 3.47 -19.86
CA ILE A 149 -2.72 4.46 -20.25
C ILE A 149 -2.10 4.09 -21.59
N ILE A 150 -1.76 2.82 -21.81
CA ILE A 150 -1.01 2.36 -22.98
C ILE A 150 -1.91 2.14 -24.18
N ILE A 151 -3.11 1.56 -23.97
CA ILE A 151 -3.98 1.16 -25.08
C ILE A 151 -4.93 2.33 -25.44
N PRO A 152 -4.91 2.83 -26.68
CA PRO A 152 -5.78 3.91 -27.11
C PRO A 152 -7.28 3.59 -26.96
N THR A 153 -8.07 4.61 -26.63
CA THR A 153 -9.54 4.50 -26.43
C THR A 153 -10.27 3.88 -27.62
N ILE A 154 -9.86 4.21 -28.86
CA ILE A 154 -10.47 3.64 -30.07
C ILE A 154 -10.29 2.10 -30.07
N ILE A 155 -9.09 1.63 -29.74
CA ILE A 155 -8.82 0.19 -29.67
C ILE A 155 -9.66 -0.45 -28.57
N ARG A 156 -9.66 0.14 -27.37
CA ARG A 156 -10.40 -0.40 -26.21
C ARG A 156 -11.91 -0.43 -26.38
N ARG A 157 -12.50 0.55 -27.09
CA ARG A 157 -13.96 0.65 -27.23
C ARG A 157 -14.53 -0.14 -28.40
N TYR A 158 -13.81 -0.24 -29.52
CA TYR A 158 -14.35 -0.79 -30.77
C TYR A 158 -13.90 -2.23 -31.07
N PHE A 159 -12.76 -2.69 -30.55
CA PHE A 159 -12.32 -4.06 -30.78
C PHE A 159 -12.88 -5.01 -29.70
N PRO A 160 -13.64 -6.06 -30.04
CA PRO A 160 -14.38 -6.88 -29.07
C PRO A 160 -13.53 -7.45 -27.92
N PHE A 161 -12.33 -7.95 -28.23
CA PHE A 161 -11.40 -8.50 -27.24
C PHE A 161 -10.98 -7.44 -26.20
N PHE A 162 -10.58 -6.26 -26.66
CA PHE A 162 -10.16 -5.17 -25.78
C PHE A 162 -11.33 -4.58 -24.99
N LYS A 163 -12.51 -4.52 -25.60
CA LYS A 163 -13.74 -4.08 -24.92
C LYS A 163 -14.09 -5.01 -23.76
N GLN A 164 -14.11 -6.32 -23.99
CA GLN A 164 -14.36 -7.30 -22.92
C GLN A 164 -13.32 -7.20 -21.79
N HIS A 165 -12.05 -7.01 -22.15
CA HIS A 165 -11.00 -6.81 -21.16
C HIS A 165 -11.20 -5.51 -20.36
N GLN A 166 -11.51 -4.41 -21.02
CA GLN A 166 -11.82 -3.12 -20.39
C GLN A 166 -12.97 -3.25 -19.39
N ASP A 167 -14.08 -3.87 -19.79
CA ASP A 167 -15.27 -4.02 -18.93
C ASP A 167 -14.95 -4.83 -17.67
N LYS A 168 -14.11 -5.86 -17.79
CA LYS A 168 -13.60 -6.64 -16.65
C LYS A 168 -12.77 -5.77 -15.69
N LEU A 169 -11.90 -4.91 -16.23
CA LEU A 169 -11.06 -4.01 -15.42
C LEU A 169 -11.89 -2.93 -14.71
N LEU A 170 -12.89 -2.35 -15.39
CA LEU A 170 -13.80 -1.37 -14.78
C LEU A 170 -14.63 -2.00 -13.65
N LYS A 171 -15.13 -3.23 -13.85
CA LYS A 171 -15.82 -3.98 -12.78
C LYS A 171 -14.90 -4.26 -11.59
N ASN A 172 -13.65 -4.64 -11.84
CA ASN A 172 -12.67 -4.84 -10.78
C ASN A 172 -12.37 -3.55 -10.02
N ARG A 173 -12.21 -2.43 -10.73
CA ARG A 173 -12.03 -1.11 -10.12
C ARG A 173 -13.19 -0.80 -9.17
N ASP A 174 -14.43 -0.96 -9.62
CA ASP A 174 -15.61 -0.69 -8.77
C ASP A 174 -15.63 -1.58 -7.52
N TYR A 175 -15.29 -2.87 -7.67
CA TYR A 175 -15.16 -3.77 -6.52
C TYR A 175 -14.06 -3.29 -5.55
N PHE A 176 -12.86 -2.97 -6.04
CA PHE A 176 -11.74 -2.56 -5.20
C PHE A 176 -12.08 -1.31 -4.38
N TYR A 177 -12.60 -0.26 -5.03
CA TYR A 177 -12.94 0.97 -4.31
C TYR A 177 -14.13 0.78 -3.38
N SER A 178 -15.10 -0.10 -3.70
CA SER A 178 -16.17 -0.42 -2.76
C SER A 178 -15.66 -1.08 -1.47
N LYS A 179 -14.56 -1.85 -1.56
CA LYS A 179 -13.89 -2.43 -0.39
C LYS A 179 -13.14 -1.37 0.41
N LEU A 180 -12.48 -0.42 -0.25
CA LEU A 180 -11.86 0.71 0.45
C LEU A 180 -12.90 1.61 1.14
N GLU A 181 -14.02 1.89 0.47
CA GLU A 181 -15.15 2.64 1.04
C GLU A 181 -15.66 1.95 2.32
N GLN A 182 -15.87 0.64 2.29
CA GLN A 182 -16.26 -0.13 3.49
C GLN A 182 -15.22 -0.04 4.62
N ILE A 183 -13.92 -0.07 4.30
CA ILE A 183 -12.86 0.08 5.30
C ILE A 183 -12.91 1.47 5.94
N ILE A 184 -13.09 2.52 5.14
CA ILE A 184 -13.20 3.91 5.60
C ILE A 184 -14.44 4.09 6.47
N GLU A 185 -15.60 3.62 6.02
CA GLU A 185 -16.86 3.71 6.77
C GLU A 185 -16.78 3.00 8.12
N ASN A 186 -16.25 1.77 8.14
CA ASN A 186 -16.05 1.04 9.39
C ASN A 186 -15.11 1.80 10.32
N ARG A 187 -14.04 2.39 9.79
CA ARG A 187 -13.11 3.16 10.61
C ARG A 187 -13.73 4.46 11.16
N ARG A 188 -14.57 5.15 10.38
CA ARG A 188 -15.32 6.33 10.84
C ARG A 188 -16.22 5.97 12.03
N LYS A 189 -16.98 4.86 11.93
CA LYS A 189 -17.82 4.36 13.04
C LYS A 189 -16.99 4.05 14.28
N GLU A 190 -15.87 3.34 14.13
CA GLU A 190 -14.95 3.07 15.26
C GLU A 190 -14.47 4.36 15.94
N ILE A 191 -14.16 5.41 15.17
CA ILE A 191 -13.72 6.71 15.71
C ILE A 191 -14.85 7.41 16.47
N GLU A 192 -16.06 7.41 15.91
CA GLU A 192 -17.26 8.01 16.52
C GLU A 192 -17.64 7.32 17.84
N GLU A 193 -17.55 5.99 17.88
CA GLU A 193 -17.83 5.18 19.06
C GLU A 193 -16.73 5.24 20.13
N THR A 194 -15.51 5.64 19.75
CA THR A 194 -14.40 5.78 20.70
C THR A 194 -14.61 7.00 21.61
N PRO A 195 -14.67 6.83 22.95
CA PRO A 195 -14.81 7.93 23.90
C PRO A 195 -13.74 9.03 23.73
N LEU A 196 -14.08 10.26 24.09
CA LEU A 196 -13.20 11.43 23.86
C LEU A 196 -11.90 11.40 24.67
N ASP A 197 -11.90 10.71 25.81
CA ASP A 197 -10.74 10.50 26.68
C ASP A 197 -9.83 9.35 26.22
N VAL A 198 -10.30 8.53 25.28
CA VAL A 198 -9.54 7.41 24.71
C VAL A 198 -8.82 7.84 23.45
N SER A 199 -7.51 7.57 23.41
CA SER A 199 -6.67 7.88 22.24
C SER A 199 -7.05 7.00 21.05
N LEU A 200 -7.12 7.61 19.87
CA LEU A 200 -7.34 6.90 18.61
C LEU A 200 -6.07 6.19 18.15
N ARG A 201 -6.25 5.09 17.41
CA ARG A 201 -5.15 4.36 16.75
C ARG A 201 -4.37 5.28 15.80
N HIS A 202 -3.05 5.17 15.82
CA HIS A 202 -2.15 5.97 14.98
C HIS A 202 -1.81 5.22 13.68
N ASP A 203 -2.78 5.19 12.76
CA ASP A 203 -2.62 4.67 11.39
C ASP A 203 -2.93 5.77 10.36
N MET A 204 -2.49 5.56 9.11
CA MET A 204 -2.68 6.54 8.03
C MET A 204 -4.15 6.88 7.81
N LEU A 205 -5.05 5.90 7.84
CA LEU A 205 -6.47 6.13 7.61
C LEU A 205 -7.09 6.98 8.73
N THR A 206 -6.76 6.72 10.00
CA THR A 206 -7.17 7.58 11.11
C THR A 206 -6.63 9.00 10.94
N SER A 207 -5.36 9.14 10.53
CA SER A 207 -4.76 10.45 10.22
C SER A 207 -5.56 11.20 9.15
N PHE A 208 -5.98 10.53 8.09
CA PHE A 208 -6.75 11.16 7.01
C PHE A 208 -8.19 11.50 7.41
N ILE A 209 -8.88 10.60 8.10
CA ILE A 209 -10.27 10.82 8.55
C ILE A 209 -10.35 11.98 9.53
N THR A 210 -9.39 12.08 10.45
CA THR A 210 -9.41 13.05 11.55
C THR A 210 -8.69 14.36 11.25
N ALA A 211 -7.99 14.45 10.10
CA ALA A 211 -7.28 15.65 9.67
C ALA A 211 -8.15 16.90 9.79
N ASN A 212 -7.65 17.89 10.52
CA ASN A 212 -8.32 19.17 10.80
C ASN A 212 -9.69 19.06 11.46
N THR A 213 -9.94 17.98 12.18
CA THR A 213 -11.13 17.83 13.04
C THR A 213 -10.73 17.98 14.51
N PRO A 214 -11.69 18.11 15.44
CA PRO A 214 -11.40 18.06 16.88
C PRO A 214 -10.74 16.76 17.34
N ARG A 215 -10.83 15.68 16.54
CA ARG A 215 -10.23 14.37 16.81
C ARG A 215 -8.89 14.16 16.09
N ASP A 216 -8.31 15.21 15.48
CA ASP A 216 -7.05 15.11 14.72
C ASP A 216 -5.93 14.51 15.59
N ILE A 217 -5.39 13.39 15.14
CA ILE A 217 -4.31 12.69 15.83
C ILE A 217 -2.94 13.35 15.60
N ASN A 218 -2.83 14.22 14.59
CA ASN A 218 -1.60 14.95 14.32
C ASN A 218 -1.58 16.31 15.04
N LYS A 219 -0.45 16.58 15.70
CA LYS A 219 -0.27 17.83 16.46
C LYS A 219 0.15 19.02 15.59
N THR A 220 0.71 18.76 14.41
CA THR A 220 1.20 19.80 13.50
C THR A 220 0.05 20.27 12.61
N ARG A 221 -0.43 21.49 12.84
CA ARG A 221 -1.39 22.14 11.93
C ARG A 221 -0.63 23.00 10.94
N ASN A 222 -0.99 22.89 9.67
CA ASN A 222 -0.54 23.85 8.66
C ASN A 222 -1.20 25.20 8.93
N VAL A 223 -0.46 26.28 8.75
CA VAL A 223 -0.93 27.66 8.97
C VAL A 223 -1.65 28.26 7.76
N ASP A 224 -1.48 27.65 6.59
CA ASP A 224 -2.11 28.08 5.35
C ASP A 224 -3.60 27.68 5.35
N GLU A 225 -4.50 28.65 5.13
CA GLU A 225 -5.97 28.45 5.18
C GLU A 225 -6.46 27.29 4.30
N GLU A 226 -5.84 27.08 3.13
CA GLU A 226 -6.20 26.01 2.20
C GLU A 226 -6.04 24.60 2.79
N PHE A 227 -5.22 24.45 3.84
CA PHE A 227 -4.95 23.19 4.55
C PHE A 227 -5.68 23.08 5.89
N LEU A 228 -6.62 23.97 6.20
CA LEU A 228 -7.39 23.92 7.46
C LEU A 228 -8.71 23.16 7.35
N ARG A 229 -9.13 22.77 6.13
CA ARG A 229 -10.34 21.96 5.93
C ARG A 229 -10.06 20.46 6.16
N PRO A 230 -11.08 19.65 6.47
CA PRO A 230 -10.94 18.18 6.43
C PRO A 230 -10.68 17.67 5.00
N MET A 231 -10.07 16.48 4.90
CA MET A 231 -9.97 15.74 3.64
C MET A 231 -11.35 15.26 3.18
N THR A 232 -11.60 15.27 1.87
CA THR A 232 -12.83 14.70 1.29
C THR A 232 -12.71 13.19 1.13
N ASP A 233 -13.84 12.47 1.04
CA ASP A 233 -13.81 11.02 0.85
C ASP A 233 -13.06 10.60 -0.43
N GLU A 234 -13.17 11.37 -1.51
CA GLU A 234 -12.44 11.14 -2.75
C GLU A 234 -10.91 11.28 -2.57
N GLU A 235 -10.47 12.26 -1.78
CA GLU A 235 -9.06 12.48 -1.45
C GLU A 235 -8.51 11.36 -0.56
N ILE A 236 -9.30 10.90 0.42
CA ILE A 236 -8.96 9.78 1.29
C ILE A 236 -8.86 8.49 0.46
N LEU A 237 -9.87 8.19 -0.37
CA LEU A 237 -9.90 6.99 -1.22
C LEU A 237 -8.73 6.94 -2.19
N GLY A 238 -8.47 8.04 -2.90
CA GLY A 238 -7.35 8.13 -3.84
C GLY A 238 -5.99 7.97 -3.13
N SER A 239 -5.81 8.65 -2.00
CA SER A 239 -4.55 8.59 -1.24
C SER A 239 -4.31 7.22 -0.59
N MET A 240 -5.36 6.56 -0.09
CA MET A 240 -5.31 5.19 0.42
C MET A 240 -4.98 4.18 -0.68
N GLY A 241 -5.62 4.30 -1.85
CA GLY A 241 -5.33 3.47 -3.01
C GLY A 241 -3.87 3.60 -3.46
N ASP A 242 -3.35 4.83 -3.50
CA ASP A 242 -1.95 5.11 -3.84
C ASP A 242 -0.97 4.57 -2.80
N ALA A 243 -1.27 4.70 -1.50
CA ALA A 243 -0.44 4.15 -0.43
C ALA A 243 -0.31 2.63 -0.55
N ILE A 244 -1.45 1.95 -0.72
CA ILE A 244 -1.52 0.50 -0.85
C ILE A 244 -0.79 0.06 -2.12
N ALA A 245 -1.11 0.64 -3.29
CA ALA A 245 -0.45 0.27 -4.54
C ALA A 245 1.06 0.55 -4.54
N GLY A 246 1.49 1.64 -3.90
CA GLY A 246 2.91 1.99 -3.78
C GLY A 246 3.69 1.03 -2.88
N GLY A 247 3.12 0.67 -1.73
CA GLY A 247 3.79 -0.13 -0.71
C GLY A 247 3.81 -1.65 -0.92
N THR A 248 3.14 -2.16 -1.97
CA THR A 248 3.16 -3.59 -2.33
C THR A 248 4.29 -3.91 -3.31
N ASP A 249 3.98 -3.91 -4.61
CA ASP A 249 4.83 -4.49 -5.66
C ASP A 249 6.22 -3.85 -5.71
N THR A 250 6.34 -2.54 -5.48
CA THR A 250 7.64 -1.85 -5.56
C THR A 250 8.60 -2.31 -4.46
N THR A 251 8.10 -2.44 -3.22
CA THR A 251 8.87 -2.90 -2.07
C THR A 251 9.18 -4.38 -2.18
N ALA A 252 8.21 -5.21 -2.60
CA ALA A 252 8.42 -6.65 -2.78
C ALA A 252 9.51 -6.95 -3.82
N ASN A 253 9.47 -6.24 -4.95
CA ASN A 253 10.50 -6.37 -5.99
C ASN A 253 11.86 -5.87 -5.48
N SER A 254 11.90 -4.76 -4.74
CA SER A 254 13.14 -4.25 -4.16
C SER A 254 13.78 -5.27 -3.21
N LEU A 255 13.00 -5.86 -2.29
CA LEU A 255 13.46 -6.91 -1.37
C LEU A 255 13.94 -8.17 -2.13
N SER A 256 13.25 -8.53 -3.20
CA SER A 256 13.62 -9.66 -4.06
C SER A 256 14.96 -9.41 -4.78
N PHE A 257 15.17 -8.22 -5.33
CA PHE A 257 16.43 -7.86 -5.96
C PHE A 257 17.58 -7.76 -4.94
N ILE A 258 17.33 -7.20 -3.75
CA ILE A 258 18.32 -7.17 -2.67
C ILE A 258 18.78 -8.59 -2.35
N ALA A 259 17.85 -9.52 -2.10
CA ALA A 259 18.17 -10.91 -1.82
C ALA A 259 18.95 -11.56 -2.99
N TYR A 260 18.51 -11.35 -4.23
CA TYR A 260 19.19 -11.86 -5.42
C TYR A 260 20.64 -11.37 -5.50
N TYR A 261 20.86 -10.06 -5.38
CA TYR A 261 22.21 -9.48 -5.47
C TYR A 261 23.10 -9.90 -4.31
N LEU A 262 22.58 -10.03 -3.08
CA LEU A 262 23.37 -10.55 -1.96
C LEU A 262 23.84 -11.99 -2.19
N GLN A 263 23.02 -12.86 -2.80
CA GLN A 263 23.46 -14.23 -3.11
C GLN A 263 24.52 -14.29 -4.21
N HIS A 264 24.52 -13.33 -5.15
CA HIS A 264 25.50 -13.28 -6.24
C HIS A 264 26.77 -12.50 -5.89
N ASN A 265 26.83 -11.87 -4.71
CA ASN A 265 27.98 -11.08 -4.26
C ASN A 265 28.39 -11.49 -2.84
N PRO A 266 29.08 -12.64 -2.67
CA PRO A 266 29.39 -13.20 -1.35
C PRO A 266 30.17 -12.24 -0.43
N GLU A 267 31.11 -11.46 -0.98
CA GLU A 267 31.88 -10.47 -0.20
C GLU A 267 30.96 -9.39 0.40
N ILE A 268 29.95 -8.93 -0.34
CA ILE A 268 29.00 -7.92 0.14
C ILE A 268 28.05 -8.53 1.17
N LYS A 269 27.63 -9.79 0.96
CA LYS A 269 26.83 -10.53 1.93
C LYS A 269 27.58 -10.73 3.26
N GLU A 270 28.87 -11.07 3.20
CA GLU A 270 29.70 -11.22 4.40
C GLU A 270 29.85 -9.89 5.15
N LYS A 271 30.11 -8.78 4.44
CA LYS A 271 30.16 -7.45 5.06
C LYS A 271 28.85 -7.07 5.76
N LEU A 272 27.71 -7.32 5.13
CA LEU A 272 26.39 -7.09 5.74
C LEU A 272 26.21 -7.93 7.01
N GLN A 273 26.58 -9.23 6.98
CA GLN A 273 26.49 -10.09 8.14
C GLN A 273 27.40 -9.61 9.28
N GLN A 274 28.64 -9.23 8.98
CA GLN A 274 29.58 -8.68 9.96
C GLN A 274 29.03 -7.39 10.61
N GLU A 275 28.45 -6.48 9.82
CA GLU A 275 27.82 -5.27 10.34
C GLU A 275 26.64 -5.59 11.26
N LEU A 276 25.77 -6.53 10.87
CA LEU A 276 24.66 -6.98 11.71
C LEU A 276 25.17 -7.56 13.04
N TYR A 277 26.20 -8.41 13.03
CA TYR A 277 26.81 -8.93 14.26
C TYR A 277 27.46 -7.85 15.12
N GLN A 278 28.08 -6.84 14.52
CA GLN A 278 28.69 -5.72 15.26
C GLN A 278 27.64 -4.84 15.95
N VAL A 279 26.49 -4.61 15.31
CA VAL A 279 25.44 -3.73 15.83
C VAL A 279 24.51 -4.47 16.79
N LEU A 280 24.09 -5.69 16.45
CA LEU A 280 23.09 -6.46 17.19
C LEU A 280 23.72 -7.44 18.20
N GLY A 281 24.97 -7.87 17.98
CA GLY A 281 25.61 -8.93 18.75
C GLY A 281 24.95 -10.29 18.51
N ASP A 282 24.90 -11.11 19.57
CA ASP A 282 24.27 -12.43 19.54
C ASP A 282 22.74 -12.37 19.75
N ASP A 283 22.21 -11.22 20.17
CA ASP A 283 20.78 -11.00 20.38
C ASP A 283 20.16 -10.28 19.19
N THR A 284 19.78 -11.07 18.18
CA THR A 284 19.07 -10.59 16.99
C THR A 284 17.63 -10.16 17.27
N THR A 285 17.15 -10.28 18.52
CA THR A 285 15.80 -9.88 18.96
C THR A 285 15.79 -8.57 19.76
N ARG A 286 16.97 -7.99 20.02
CA ARG A 286 17.09 -6.73 20.75
C ARG A 286 16.37 -5.59 19.99
N PRO A 287 15.57 -4.75 20.67
CA PRO A 287 15.01 -3.55 20.06
C PRO A 287 16.13 -2.63 19.55
N LEU A 288 16.05 -2.24 18.27
CA LEU A 288 16.89 -1.18 17.71
C LEU A 288 16.54 0.13 18.43
N ALA A 289 17.52 0.74 19.10
CA ALA A 289 17.38 1.98 19.85
C ALA A 289 17.33 3.21 18.94
#